data_AF-A0A9N9KE41-F1
#
_entry.id   AF-A0A9N9KE41-F1
#
_cell.length_a   1.000
_cell.length_b   1.000
_cell.length_c   1.000
_cell.angle_alpha   90.00
_cell.angle_beta   90.00
_cell.angle_gamma   90.00
#
_symmetry.space_group_name_H-M   'P 1'
#
loop_
_entity.id
_entity.type
_entity.pdbx_description
1 polymer ?
#
loop_
_entity_poly.entity_id
_entity_poly.type
_entity_poly.pdbx_seq_one_letter_code
_entity_poly.pdbx_strand_id
1 'polypeptide(L)'
;MANKYSKPKFIGIDISPVQTDENKPLNAEFIQANVLERLPFEDNTFDFIFQRFLLSGIPVNKWVSMINELVRVLKPGGYLE
;
A
#
# COMPACT_ATOMS: atom_id res chain seq x y z
N MET A 1 -6.52 -4.78 -11.23
CA MET A 1 -5.22 -4.33 -11.78
C MET A 1 -4.32 -5.51 -12.13
N ALA A 2 -3.88 -6.32 -11.16
CA ALA A 2 -2.91 -7.40 -11.37
C ALA A 2 -3.29 -8.44 -12.46
N ASN A 3 -4.55 -8.90 -12.51
CA ASN A 3 -5.02 -9.81 -13.58
C ASN A 3 -5.00 -9.19 -14.99
N LYS A 4 -5.11 -7.87 -15.10
CA LYS A 4 -5.16 -7.15 -16.38
C LYS A 4 -3.77 -6.74 -16.87
N TYR A 5 -2.87 -6.45 -15.94
CA TYR A 5 -1.52 -5.99 -16.23
C TYR A 5 -0.53 -6.96 -15.61
N SER A 6 0.06 -7.84 -16.43
CA SER A 6 0.96 -8.89 -15.95
C SER A 6 2.39 -8.42 -15.63
N LYS A 7 2.80 -7.25 -16.14
CA LYS A 7 4.16 -6.72 -15.96
C LYS A 7 4.40 -6.03 -14.62
N PRO A 8 3.52 -5.13 -14.14
CA PRO A 8 3.76 -4.44 -12.88
C PRO A 8 3.63 -5.42 -11.71
N LYS A 9 4.44 -5.20 -10.66
CA LYS A 9 4.26 -5.84 -9.37
C LYS A 9 3.27 -5.03 -8.53
N PHE A 10 2.32 -5.70 -7.92
CA PHE A 10 1.33 -5.12 -7.02
C PHE A 10 1.56 -5.62 -5.60
N ILE A 11 1.57 -4.71 -4.64
CA ILE A 11 1.69 -5.03 -3.22
C ILE A 11 0.48 -4.45 -2.50
N GLY A 12 -0.28 -5.30 -1.83
CA GLY A 12 -1.36 -4.91 -0.93
C GLY A 12 -0.93 -5.02 0.53
N ILE A 13 -1.40 -4.09 1.37
CA ILE A 13 -1.20 -4.15 2.81
C ILE A 13 -2.53 -4.07 3.56
N ASP A 14 -2.64 -4.79 4.67
CA ASP A 14 -3.74 -4.65 5.63
C ASP A 14 -3.23 -4.96 7.04
N ILE A 15 -3.83 -4.34 8.06
CA ILE A 15 -3.52 -4.65 9.46
C ILE A 15 -4.05 -6.02 9.87
N SER A 16 -5.17 -6.43 9.26
CA SER A 16 -5.78 -7.72 9.45
C SER A 16 -4.96 -8.80 8.74
N PRO A 17 -4.93 -10.04 9.27
CA PRO A 17 -4.27 -11.14 8.59
C PRO A 17 -4.80 -11.29 7.17
N VAL A 18 -3.90 -11.23 6.19
CA VAL A 18 -4.28 -11.39 4.79
C VAL A 18 -4.56 -12.86 4.53
N GLN A 19 -5.79 -13.17 4.10
CA GLN A 19 -6.13 -14.51 3.65
C GLN A 19 -5.32 -14.83 2.39
N THR A 20 -4.56 -15.92 2.44
CA THR A 20 -3.89 -16.47 1.26
C THR A 20 -4.94 -17.03 0.31
N ASP A 21 -5.23 -16.29 -0.76
CA ASP A 21 -6.00 -16.81 -1.89
C ASP A 21 -5.05 -17.57 -2.83
N GLU A 22 -5.28 -18.88 -2.97
CA GLU A 22 -4.53 -19.73 -3.90
C GLU A 22 -4.68 -19.27 -5.36
N ASN A 23 -5.74 -18.52 -5.69
CA ASN A 23 -5.99 -18.00 -7.02
C ASN A 23 -5.44 -16.59 -7.26
N LYS A 24 -4.59 -16.07 -6.35
CA LYS A 24 -4.03 -14.73 -6.52
C LYS A 24 -3.09 -14.66 -7.74
N PRO A 25 -3.04 -13.52 -8.46
CA PRO A 25 -2.07 -13.33 -9.54
C PRO A 25 -0.63 -13.44 -9.05
N LEU A 26 0.26 -14.02 -9.87
CA LEU A 26 1.69 -14.17 -9.54
C LEU A 26 2.41 -12.83 -9.32
N ASN A 27 1.92 -11.77 -9.95
CA ASN A 27 2.45 -10.42 -9.80
C ASN A 27 1.80 -9.63 -8.66
N ALA A 28 1.04 -10.28 -7.78
CA ALA A 28 0.43 -9.65 -6.60
C ALA A 28 0.94 -10.32 -5.32
N GLU A 29 1.38 -9.50 -4.37
CA GLU A 29 1.77 -9.92 -3.03
C GLU A 29 0.94 -9.17 -2.00
N PHE A 30 0.68 -9.81 -0.86
CA PHE A 30 0.00 -9.21 0.26
C PHE A 30 0.86 -9.33 1.50
N ILE A 31 0.97 -8.23 2.25
CA ILE A 31 1.79 -8.12 3.46
C ILE A 31 0.89 -7.63 4.58
N GLN A 32 0.91 -8.33 5.72
CA GLN A 32 0.24 -7.81 6.90
C GLN A 32 1.08 -6.66 7.49
N ALA A 33 0.52 -5.46 7.49
CA ALA A 33 1.18 -4.26 8.00
C ALA A 33 0.15 -3.19 8.39
N ASN A 34 0.48 -2.40 9.42
CA ASN A 34 -0.31 -1.26 9.84
C ASN A 34 0.17 0.00 9.12
N VAL A 35 -0.72 0.66 8.35
CA VAL A 35 -0.39 1.90 7.62
C VAL A 35 -0.09 3.09 8.54
N LEU A 36 -0.40 2.96 9.84
CA LEU A 36 -0.07 3.96 10.86
C LEU A 36 1.33 3.79 11.46
N GLU A 37 2.06 2.76 11.03
CA GLU A 37 3.44 2.46 11.42
C GLU A 37 4.37 2.62 10.21
N ARG A 38 5.68 2.54 10.44
CA ARG A 38 6.66 2.57 9.34
C ARG A 38 6.50 1.29 8.52
N LEU A 39 6.18 1.45 7.25
CA LEU A 39 6.03 0.36 6.31
C LEU A 39 7.40 -0.27 6.00
N PRO A 40 7.46 -1.60 5.76
CA PRO A 40 8.70 -2.34 5.51
C PRO A 40 9.19 -2.16 4.07
N PHE A 41 9.20 -0.91 3.59
CA PHE A 41 9.65 -0.53 2.25
C PHE A 41 10.67 0.59 2.35
N GLU A 42 11.64 0.57 1.44
CA GLU A 42 12.61 1.64 1.27
C GLU A 42 11.93 2.92 0.77
N ASP A 43 12.61 4.05 0.94
CA ASP A 43 12.15 5.31 0.37
C ASP A 43 12.08 5.20 -1.17
N ASN A 44 11.11 5.88 -1.79
CA ASN A 44 10.96 5.91 -3.26
C ASN A 44 10.83 4.52 -3.91
N THR A 45 10.05 3.63 -3.30
CA THR A 45 9.82 2.26 -3.80
C THR A 45 8.74 2.19 -4.87
N PHE A 46 7.62 2.89 -4.67
CA PHE A 46 6.42 2.74 -5.50
C PHE A 46 6.24 3.90 -6.47
N ASP A 47 5.86 3.56 -7.72
CA ASP A 47 5.50 4.56 -8.74
C ASP A 47 4.06 5.07 -8.56
N PHE A 48 3.19 4.26 -7.93
CA PHE A 48 1.79 4.54 -7.71
C PHE A 48 1.31 3.91 -6.40
N ILE A 49 0.59 4.67 -5.58
CA ILE A 49 -0.04 4.22 -4.34
C ILE A 49 -1.53 4.54 -4.43
N PHE A 50 -2.35 3.55 -4.06
CA PHE A 50 -3.81 3.70 -3.98
C PHE A 50 -4.27 3.38 -2.57
N GLN A 51 -4.82 4.37 -1.88
CA GLN A 51 -5.38 4.27 -0.55
C GLN A 51 -6.84 4.71 -0.60
N ARG A 52 -7.77 3.82 -0.28
CA ARG A 52 -9.20 4.16 -0.23
C ARG A 52 -9.87 3.65 1.03
N PHE A 53 -10.98 4.29 1.40
CA PHE A 53 -11.90 3.86 2.45
C PHE A 53 -11.31 3.77 3.87
N LEU A 54 -10.28 4.55 4.19
CA LEU A 54 -9.72 4.64 5.56
C LEU A 54 -10.25 5.84 6.37
N LEU A 55 -11.20 6.62 5.85
CA LEU A 55 -11.69 7.85 6.49
C LEU A 55 -12.13 7.63 7.96
N SER A 56 -12.88 6.56 8.21
CA SER A 56 -13.36 6.19 9.55
C SER A 56 -12.38 5.30 10.34
N GLY A 57 -11.34 4.77 9.68
CA GLY A 57 -10.37 3.85 10.29
C GLY A 57 -9.13 4.54 10.86
N ILE A 58 -8.91 5.81 10.52
CA ILE A 58 -7.69 6.54 10.88
C ILE A 58 -8.02 7.68 11.86
N PRO A 59 -7.40 7.70 13.05
CA PRO A 59 -7.53 8.81 13.98
C PRO A 59 -7.14 10.14 13.32
N VAL A 60 -7.89 11.20 13.60
CA VAL A 60 -7.70 12.54 12.98
C VAL A 60 -6.26 13.02 13.09
N ASN A 61 -5.61 12.79 14.23
CA ASN A 61 -4.23 13.20 14.49
C ASN A 61 -3.15 12.32 13.82
N LYS A 62 -3.53 11.22 13.16
CA LYS A 62 -2.62 10.27 12.51
C LYS A 62 -2.58 10.40 10.98
N TRP A 63 -3.49 11.16 10.38
CA TRP A 63 -3.54 11.36 8.94
C TRP A 63 -2.24 11.93 8.37
N VAL A 64 -1.69 12.98 8.98
CA VAL A 64 -0.44 13.61 8.51
C VAL A 64 0.71 12.62 8.55
N SER A 65 0.87 11.86 9.64
CA SER A 65 1.92 10.83 9.73
C SER A 65 1.75 9.71 8.72
N MET A 66 0.51 9.25 8.49
CA MET A 66 0.21 8.22 7.50
C MET A 66 0.54 8.71 6.08
N ILE A 67 0.09 9.91 5.71
CA ILE A 67 0.38 10.50 4.40
C ILE A 67 1.88 10.71 4.21
N ASN A 68 2.60 11.19 5.24
CA ASN A 68 4.07 11.32 5.16
C ASN A 68 4.75 9.98 4.91
N GLU A 69 4.25 8.90 5.53
CA GLU A 69 4.78 7.56 5.30
C GLU A 69 4.48 7.05 3.88
N LEU A 70 3.28 7.29 3.35
CA LEU A 70 2.94 6.96 1.96
C LEU A 70 3.80 7.78 0.97
N VAL A 71 4.02 9.07 1.24
CA VAL A 71 4.89 9.92 0.43
C VAL A 71 6.34 9.47 0.49
N ARG A 72 6.84 9.02 1.65
CA ARG A 72 8.21 8.50 1.79
C ARG A 72 8.46 7.32 0.85
N VAL A 73 7.53 6.37 0.80
CA VAL A 73 7.66 5.16 -0.04
C VAL A 73 7.27 5.41 -1.49
N LEU A 74 6.67 6.56 -1.82
CA LEU A 74 6.37 6.98 -3.18
C LEU A 74 7.60 7.61 -3.84
N LYS A 75 7.89 7.25 -5.10
CA LYS A 75 8.95 7.88 -5.87
C LYS A 75 8.67 9.36 -6.15
N PRO A 76 9.69 10.20 -6.36
CA PRO A 76 9.49 11.57 -6.83
C PRO A 76 8.80 11.52 -8.20
N GLY A 77 7.70 12.27 -8.35
CA GLY A 77 6.86 12.23 -9.56
C GLY A 77 5.89 11.05 -9.64
N GLY A 78 5.86 10.17 -8.63
CA GLY A 78 4.84 9.14 -8.48
C GLY A 78 3.47 9.74 -8.12
N TYR A 79 2.44 8.90 -8.12
CA TYR A 79 1.07 9.32 -7.84
C TYR A 79 0.51 8.63 -6.60
N LEU A 80 -0.12 9.41 -5.72
CA LEU A 80 -0.85 8.94 -4.55
C LEU A 80 -2.34 9.27 -4.74
N GLU A 81 -3.17 8.23 -4.82
CA GLU A 81 -4.62 8.31 -4.96
C GLU A 81 -5.35 7.89 -3.68
#